data_AF-A0A8C6SA07-F1
#
_entry.id   AF-A0A8C6SA07-F1
#
_cell.length_a   1.000
_cell.length_b   1.000
_cell.length_c   1.000
_cell.angle_alpha   90.00
_cell.angle_beta   90.00
_cell.angle_gamma   90.00
#
_symmetry.space_group_name_H-M   'P 1'
#
loop_
_entity.id
_entity.type
_entity.pdbx_description
1 polymer ?
#
loop_
_entity_poly.entity_id
_entity_poly.type
_entity_poly.pdbx_seq_one_letter_code
_entity_poly.pdbx_strand_id
1 'polypeptide(L)'
;LRRLISFILSLYIFFHLTPDSLSWGDALTYCRTHYTDLAMIESAEENRAASAVGGGYNWIGLFRSTGKWSDNRAVTFTAWNYDSKVFYQPFCAAQNLHNTWDVFSCQERRPFYCQERPEDCPLTV
;
A
#
# COMPACT_ATOMS: atom_id res chain seq x y z
N LEU A 1 -30.19 -2.96 3.08
CA LEU A 1 -29.73 -2.32 1.84
C LEU A 1 -28.55 -1.36 2.07
N ARG A 2 -28.69 -0.21 2.76
CA ARG A 2 -27.53 0.70 3.04
C ARG A 2 -26.32 0.04 3.72
N ARG A 3 -26.57 -0.82 4.73
CA ARG A 3 -25.51 -1.60 5.39
C ARG A 3 -24.83 -2.63 4.48
N LEU A 4 -25.57 -3.21 3.53
CA LEU A 4 -25.03 -4.17 2.56
C LEU A 4 -24.23 -3.45 1.46
N ILE A 5 -24.69 -2.29 1.00
CA ILE A 5 -23.96 -1.44 0.02
C ILE A 5 -22.65 -0.93 0.64
N SER A 6 -22.66 -0.45 1.88
CA SER A 6 -21.44 -0.11 2.61
C SER A 6 -20.48 -1.31 2.78
N PHE A 7 -21.01 -2.51 3.04
CA PHE A 7 -20.20 -3.73 3.12
C PHE A 7 -19.59 -4.13 1.77
N ILE A 8 -20.31 -3.94 0.66
CA ILE A 8 -19.83 -4.22 -0.70
C ILE A 8 -18.82 -3.17 -1.18
N LEU A 9 -18.99 -1.91 -0.80
CA LEU A 9 -18.01 -0.84 -1.06
C LEU A 9 -16.74 -1.00 -0.19
N SER A 10 -16.87 -1.53 1.04
CA SER A 10 -15.73 -1.96 1.86
C SER A 10 -14.98 -3.18 1.31
N LEU A 11 -15.52 -3.87 0.29
CA LEU A 11 -14.85 -4.98 -0.40
C LEU A 11 -14.10 -4.54 -1.67
N TYR A 12 -14.32 -3.31 -2.14
CA TYR A 12 -13.59 -2.73 -3.28
C TYR A 12 -12.56 -1.73 -2.77
N ILE A 13 -11.33 -2.21 -2.54
CA ILE A 13 -10.18 -1.37 -2.20
C ILE A 13 -9.63 -0.76 -3.50
N PHE A 14 -9.54 0.57 -3.55
CA PHE A 14 -8.91 1.30 -4.65
C PHE A 14 -7.60 1.93 -4.17
N PHE A 15 -6.62 1.97 -5.08
CA PHE A 15 -5.32 2.58 -4.84
C PHE A 15 -5.07 3.73 -5.79
N HIS A 16 -4.60 4.84 -5.22
CA HIS A 16 -4.15 6.00 -5.96
C HIS A 16 -2.62 6.04 -5.99
N LEU A 17 -2.02 6.05 -7.19
CA LEU A 17 -0.58 6.30 -7.33
C LEU A 17 -0.30 7.79 -7.18
N THR A 18 0.53 8.14 -6.20
CA THR A 18 1.14 9.47 -6.11
C THR A 18 2.55 9.43 -6.72
N PRO A 19 2.84 10.19 -7.79
CA PRO A 19 4.14 10.13 -8.49
C PRO A 19 5.28 10.82 -7.73
N ASP A 20 4.98 11.66 -6.74
CA ASP A 20 5.98 12.35 -5.93
C ASP A 20 6.86 11.37 -5.16
N SER A 21 8.17 11.63 -5.15
CA SER A 21 9.14 10.78 -4.45
C SER A 21 9.37 11.26 -3.02
N LEU A 22 8.79 10.51 -2.06
CA LEU A 22 8.85 10.80 -0.62
C LEU A 22 9.47 9.64 0.16
N SER A 23 10.00 9.93 1.36
CA SER A 23 10.35 8.90 2.33
C SER A 23 9.09 8.13 2.73
N TRP A 24 9.23 6.90 3.24
CA TRP A 24 8.05 6.11 3.62
C TRP A 24 7.20 6.81 4.69
N GLY A 25 7.85 7.48 5.66
CA GLY A 25 7.14 8.22 6.71
C GLY A 25 6.43 9.47 6.20
N ASP A 26 7.04 10.19 5.26
CA ASP A 26 6.41 11.35 4.62
C ASP A 26 5.25 10.91 3.72
N ALA A 27 5.42 9.82 2.96
CA ALA A 27 4.37 9.23 2.14
C ALA A 27 3.18 8.77 2.99
N LEU A 28 3.44 8.14 4.15
CA LEU A 28 2.41 7.78 5.13
C LEU A 28 1.62 9.01 5.59
N THR A 29 2.32 10.07 5.94
CA THR A 29 1.72 11.34 6.39
C THR A 29 0.87 11.95 5.28
N TYR A 30 1.38 11.95 4.05
CA TYR A 30 0.65 12.44 2.88
C TYR A 30 -0.63 11.64 2.65
N CYS A 31 -0.56 10.30 2.62
CA CYS A 31 -1.73 9.47 2.40
C CYS A 31 -2.77 9.64 3.50
N ARG A 32 -2.38 9.78 4.78
CA ARG A 32 -3.34 10.04 5.87
C ARG A 32 -3.97 11.44 5.81
N THR A 33 -3.28 12.40 5.20
CA THR A 33 -3.80 13.77 5.02
C THR A 33 -4.80 13.83 3.86
N HIS A 34 -4.48 13.20 2.73
CA HIS A 34 -5.23 13.33 1.48
C HIS A 34 -6.18 12.15 1.20
N TYR A 35 -5.91 10.98 1.77
CA TYR A 35 -6.60 9.71 1.53
C TYR A 35 -6.89 9.00 2.87
N THR A 36 -6.94 7.66 2.88
CA THR A 36 -7.13 6.86 4.10
C THR A 36 -5.79 6.55 4.77
N ASP A 37 -4.89 5.85 4.07
CA ASP A 37 -3.57 5.43 4.55
C ASP A 37 -2.69 5.06 3.33
N LEU A 38 -1.43 4.67 3.53
CA LEU A 38 -0.67 3.95 2.50
C LEU A 38 -1.37 2.63 2.15
N ALA A 39 -1.21 2.19 0.90
CA ALA A 39 -1.86 0.98 0.40
C ALA A 39 -1.52 -0.26 1.23
N MET A 40 -2.55 -0.90 1.77
CA MET A 40 -2.47 -2.22 2.39
C MET A 40 -2.94 -3.24 1.36
N ILE A 41 -2.01 -4.05 0.85
CA ILE A 41 -2.29 -5.02 -0.20
C ILE A 41 -2.53 -6.37 0.47
N GLU A 42 -3.79 -6.76 0.60
CA GLU A 42 -4.23 -7.93 1.37
C GLU A 42 -4.66 -9.10 0.50
N SER A 43 -4.61 -8.95 -0.83
CA SER A 43 -4.92 -10.02 -1.79
C SER A 43 -4.06 -9.95 -3.06
N ALA A 44 -4.00 -11.07 -3.79
CA ALA A 44 -3.31 -11.13 -5.08
C ALA A 44 -3.99 -10.25 -6.15
N GLU A 45 -5.29 -10.01 -6.02
CA GLU A 45 -6.04 -9.14 -6.94
C GLU A 45 -5.69 -7.67 -6.71
N GLU A 46 -5.72 -7.21 -5.46
CA GLU A 46 -5.25 -5.87 -5.07
C GLU A 46 -3.79 -5.63 -5.50
N ASN A 47 -2.95 -6.65 -5.35
CA ASN A 47 -1.56 -6.59 -5.76
C ASN A 47 -1.42 -6.33 -7.27
N ARG A 48 -2.19 -7.05 -8.10
CA ARG A 48 -2.21 -6.80 -9.55
C ARG A 48 -2.75 -5.41 -9.87
N ALA A 49 -3.85 -5.01 -9.24
CA ALA A 49 -4.48 -3.71 -9.46
C ALA A 49 -3.53 -2.54 -9.17
N ALA A 50 -2.81 -2.59 -8.03
CA ALA A 50 -1.80 -1.58 -7.69
C ALA A 50 -0.69 -1.50 -8.76
N SER A 51 -0.12 -2.64 -9.16
CA SER A 51 0.98 -2.66 -10.13
C SER A 51 0.59 -2.18 -11.52
N ALA A 52 -0.70 -2.27 -11.89
CA ALA A 52 -1.20 -1.85 -13.20
C ALA A 52 -1.20 -0.34 -13.39
N VAL A 53 -1.27 0.43 -12.30
CA VAL A 53 -1.25 1.91 -12.34
C VAL A 53 0.12 2.49 -11.98
N GLY A 54 1.05 1.64 -11.51
CA GLY A 54 2.39 2.03 -11.05
C GLY A 54 3.51 1.92 -12.08
N GLY A 55 4.62 2.59 -11.77
CA GLY A 55 5.91 2.43 -12.46
C GLY A 55 7.05 2.24 -11.46
N GLY A 56 8.09 1.48 -11.82
CA GLY A 56 9.25 1.25 -10.94
C GLY A 56 8.86 0.57 -9.62
N TYR A 57 9.44 1.06 -8.51
CA TYR A 57 9.16 0.58 -7.14
C TYR A 57 8.41 1.65 -6.35
N ASN A 58 7.24 1.30 -5.83
CA ASN A 58 6.33 2.21 -5.16
C ASN A 58 6.07 1.79 -3.72
N TRP A 59 6.11 2.72 -2.76
CA TRP A 59 5.85 2.38 -1.37
C TRP A 59 4.45 1.82 -1.16
N ILE A 60 4.37 0.80 -0.29
CA ILE A 60 3.14 0.26 0.27
C ILE A 60 3.18 0.42 1.80
N GLY A 61 2.05 0.26 2.46
CA GLY A 61 1.90 0.49 3.90
C GLY A 61 2.59 -0.54 4.81
N LEU A 62 3.44 -1.42 4.28
CA LEU A 62 4.08 -2.49 5.04
C LEU A 62 5.42 -2.05 5.64
N PHE A 63 5.48 -2.04 6.97
CA PHE A 63 6.71 -1.82 7.72
C PHE A 63 7.38 -3.17 8.02
N ARG A 64 8.54 -3.43 7.42
CA ARG A 64 9.18 -4.76 7.49
C ARG A 64 9.64 -5.11 8.90
N SER A 65 10.14 -4.14 9.67
CA SER A 65 10.70 -4.41 11.00
C SER A 65 9.66 -4.93 11.99
N THR A 66 8.40 -4.56 11.85
CA THR A 66 7.31 -5.12 12.66
C THR A 66 6.55 -6.23 11.94
N GLY A 67 6.67 -6.31 10.60
CA GLY A 67 5.87 -7.23 9.79
C GLY A 67 4.39 -6.89 9.81
N LYS A 68 4.05 -5.59 9.94
CA LYS A 68 2.67 -5.10 10.06
C LYS A 68 2.39 -4.00 9.04
N TRP A 69 1.11 -3.88 8.71
CA TRP A 69 0.59 -2.73 8.00
C TRP A 69 0.70 -1.45 8.86
N SER A 70 0.63 -0.29 8.22
CA SER A 70 0.74 1.04 8.84
C SER A 70 -0.35 1.34 9.84
N ASP A 71 -1.48 0.63 9.76
CA ASP A 71 -2.59 0.64 10.72
C ASP A 71 -2.44 -0.40 11.85
N ASN A 72 -1.28 -1.06 11.92
CA ASN A 72 -0.91 -2.07 12.92
C ASN A 72 -1.64 -3.42 12.78
N ARG A 73 -2.40 -3.65 11.70
CA ARG A 73 -2.97 -4.99 11.39
C ARG A 73 -1.89 -5.98 10.96
N ALA A 74 -2.20 -7.25 11.18
CA ALA A 74 -1.33 -8.37 10.79
C ALA A 74 -1.37 -8.58 9.27
N VAL A 75 -0.23 -8.97 8.71
CA VAL A 75 -0.09 -9.29 7.28
C VAL A 75 -0.54 -10.73 7.03
N THR A 76 -1.56 -10.91 6.19
CA THR A 76 -2.12 -12.23 5.82
C THR A 76 -1.75 -12.67 4.41
N PHE A 77 -1.34 -11.72 3.56
CA PHE A 77 -0.89 -11.94 2.18
C PHE A 77 0.49 -11.32 1.98
N THR A 78 1.37 -12.01 1.26
CA THR A 78 2.69 -11.49 0.89
C THR A 78 3.07 -11.86 -0.53
N ALA A 79 3.74 -10.95 -1.23
CA ALA A 79 4.26 -11.18 -2.58
C ALA A 79 5.77 -10.86 -2.66
N TRP A 80 6.56 -11.26 -1.65
CA TRP A 80 8.00 -10.99 -1.63
C TRP A 80 8.73 -11.59 -2.83
N ASN A 81 9.56 -10.79 -3.50
CA ASN A 81 10.37 -11.22 -4.64
C ASN A 81 11.49 -12.20 -4.24
N TYR A 82 12.09 -12.01 -3.06
CA TYR A 82 13.04 -12.93 -2.44
C TYR A 82 12.75 -13.05 -0.94
N ASP A 83 13.13 -14.17 -0.33
CA ASP A 83 12.94 -14.42 1.10
C ASP A 83 13.93 -13.55 1.91
N SER A 84 13.54 -12.30 2.10
CA SER A 84 14.34 -11.19 2.60
C SER A 84 14.45 -11.23 4.14
N LYS A 85 14.78 -12.40 4.71
CA LYS A 85 14.69 -12.67 6.16
C LYS A 85 15.70 -11.95 7.03
N VAL A 86 16.69 -11.26 6.48
CA VAL A 86 17.79 -10.73 7.29
C VAL A 86 18.12 -9.30 6.92
N PHE A 87 17.54 -8.36 7.65
CA PHE A 87 17.94 -6.96 7.56
C PHE A 87 17.89 -6.29 8.93
N TYR A 88 19.04 -5.76 9.37
CA TYR A 88 19.27 -5.18 10.70
C TYR A 88 18.90 -3.68 10.81
N GLN A 89 18.18 -3.11 9.83
CA GLN A 89 17.74 -1.70 9.81
C GLN A 89 16.22 -1.59 9.57
N PRO A 90 15.58 -0.43 9.82
CA PRO A 90 14.18 -0.24 9.45
C PRO A 90 14.04 -0.24 7.93
N PHE A 91 13.50 -1.33 7.42
CA PHE A 91 13.14 -1.46 6.02
C PHE A 91 11.63 -1.31 5.83
N CYS A 92 11.28 -0.72 4.70
CA CYS A 92 9.92 -0.51 4.27
C CYS A 92 9.70 -1.25 2.96
N ALA A 93 8.49 -1.76 2.73
CA ALA A 93 8.21 -2.53 1.53
C ALA A 93 7.78 -1.63 0.37
N ALA A 94 8.25 -1.94 -0.83
CA ALA A 94 7.78 -1.34 -2.06
C ALA A 94 7.41 -2.43 -3.07
N GLN A 95 6.33 -2.20 -3.81
CA GLN A 95 5.89 -3.08 -4.89
C GLN A 95 6.52 -2.64 -6.22
N ASN A 96 6.91 -3.61 -7.04
CA ASN A 96 7.37 -3.37 -8.41
C ASN A 96 6.30 -3.61 -9.49
N LEU A 97 6.67 -3.31 -10.74
CA LEU A 97 5.89 -3.55 -11.96
C LEU A 97 5.50 -5.02 -12.19
N HIS A 98 6.20 -5.97 -11.59
CA HIS A 98 5.92 -7.40 -11.68
C HIS A 98 5.04 -7.89 -10.55
N ASN A 99 4.39 -6.98 -9.80
CA ASN A 99 3.58 -7.25 -8.62
C ASN A 99 4.31 -7.95 -7.47
N THR A 100 5.64 -7.99 -7.46
CA THR A 100 6.40 -8.51 -6.32
C THR A 100 6.92 -7.38 -5.44
N TRP A 101 7.25 -7.71 -4.19
CA TRP A 101 7.65 -6.75 -3.16
C TRP A 101 9.11 -6.92 -2.82
N ASP A 102 9.81 -5.80 -2.70
CA ASP A 102 11.16 -5.72 -2.19
C ASP A 102 11.21 -4.76 -0.99
N VAL A 103 12.31 -4.83 -0.26
CA VAL A 103 12.55 -4.02 0.93
C VAL A 103 13.61 -2.98 0.65
N PHE A 104 13.35 -1.73 1.06
CA PHE A 104 14.25 -0.60 0.88
C PHE A 104 14.38 0.19 2.17
N SER A 105 15.45 0.97 2.30
CA SER A 105 15.59 1.86 3.46
C SER A 105 14.39 2.81 3.50
N CYS A 106 13.72 2.93 4.65
CA CYS A 106 12.54 3.81 4.77
C CYS A 106 12.83 5.29 4.49
N GLN A 107 14.12 5.67 4.45
CA GLN A 107 14.58 7.03 4.13
C GLN A 107 14.76 7.26 2.62
N GLU A 108 14.76 6.19 1.81
CA GLU A 108 14.77 6.33 0.35
C GLU A 108 13.49 7.02 -0.12
N ARG A 109 13.60 7.76 -1.23
CA ARG A 109 12.47 8.51 -1.79
C ARG A 109 11.91 7.76 -2.98
N ARG A 110 10.62 7.44 -2.93
CA ARG A 110 9.91 6.68 -3.98
C ARG A 110 8.50 7.21 -4.17
N PRO A 111 7.90 7.05 -5.36
CA PRO A 111 6.46 7.18 -5.51
C PRO A 111 5.74 6.15 -4.64
N PHE A 112 4.44 6.31 -4.43
CA PHE A 112 3.73 5.53 -3.43
C PHE A 112 2.24 5.41 -3.73
N TYR A 113 1.65 4.33 -3.25
CA TYR A 113 0.22 4.11 -3.37
C TYR A 113 -0.49 4.51 -2.07
N CYS A 114 -1.53 5.33 -2.19
CA CYS A 114 -2.47 5.58 -1.12
C CYS A 114 -3.72 4.73 -1.30
N GLN A 115 -4.33 4.31 -0.19
CA GLN A 115 -5.65 3.70 -0.19
C GLN A 115 -6.72 4.79 -0.23
N GLU A 116 -7.57 4.75 -1.25
CA GLU A 116 -8.63 5.75 -1.42
C GLU A 116 -9.63 5.72 -0.26
N ARG A 117 -10.32 6.85 -0.04
CA ARG A 117 -11.40 6.91 0.93
C ARG A 117 -12.63 6.25 0.32
N PRO A 118 -13.39 5.44 1.10
CA PRO A 118 -14.63 4.84 0.60
C PRO A 118 -15.64 5.87 0.07
N GLU A 119 -15.59 7.10 0.58
CA GLU A 119 -16.48 8.21 0.23
C GLU A 119 -16.19 8.80 -1.16
N ASP A 120 -14.92 8.77 -1.58
CA ASP A 120 -14.44 9.35 -2.84
C ASP A 120 -14.54 8.37 -4.02
N CYS A 121 -14.95 7.13 -3.78
CA CYS A 121 -15.17 6.14 -4.83
C CYS A 121 -16.39 6.55 -5.68
N PRO A 122 -16.28 6.68 -7.02
CA PRO A 122 -17.35 7.19 -7.89
C PRO A 122 -18.64 6.35 -7.95
N LEU A 123 -18.71 5.25 -7.19
CA LEU A 123 -19.92 4.44 -6.99
C LEU A 123 -20.77 4.90 -5.79
N THR A 124 -20.33 5.93 -5.05
CA THR A 124 -21.08 6.54 -3.94
C THR A 124 -22.00 7.70 -4.37
N VAL A 125 -21.88 8.19 -5.61
CA VAL A 125 -22.70 9.27 -6.18
C VAL A 125 -23.78 8.73 -7.12
#